data_AF-A0A821QX45-F1
#
_entry.id   AF-A0A821QX45-F1
#
_cell.length_a   1.000
_cell.length_b   1.000
_cell.length_c   1.000
_cell.angle_alpha   90.00
_cell.angle_beta   90.00
_cell.angle_gamma   90.00
#
_symmetry.space_group_name_H-M   'P 1'
#
loop_
_entity.id
_entity.type
_entity.pdbx_description
1 polymer ?
#
loop_
_entity_poly.entity_id
_entity_poly.type
_entity_poly.pdbx_seq_one_letter_code
_entity_poly.pdbx_strand_id
1 'polypeptide(L)'
;MVGIDARNKHLLDLKYICSACLLILRDPVQFSTCGHRQCQTCLNAEQEVTIKCRQCQSEILQVEIRLDRGIKNDMKLLPIDCCFCYWTGVLNDYQEHLDQFHSNCKCDYCDKQFNSVNTFNEHKVSECPQRIVDCILKKFGCNEPIVRGKLTDRYLTEQHQYAIIKVVRPILSKLQDRQMDVDHPPTTTAEVPTTAQSEELYEMLNILAGSIETLNNDGQCLSNESLQMQIKIPTLIEEVSKIKLSVEESNTFLEGVKYNGDILNQELTSLQEKLNDLQHVSYDGTFVWKITNFKEKMIDAQSERQTSIYSPPFYSSPNGYRMRARLYLNGDGNARRTHMSLFFVLMRGLNDSIVKFPFNYKVIFCLYDQTPEKRHIIDSFRPDIKSNSFQRPRSDMNIASGIPKFFPLLMIQQEGNPYVRDDTMFIKIMVDFQEIQKTLLPYMLSLNPGLPAHVQQAMIKQEAERRIQLRPDEQE
;
A
#
# COMPACT_ATOMS: atom_id res chain seq x y z
N MET A 1 9.67 -27.70 20.52
CA MET A 1 8.80 -26.54 20.83
C MET A 1 9.20 -25.89 22.14
N VAL A 2 9.65 -24.64 22.14
CA VAL A 2 9.98 -23.91 23.39
C VAL A 2 8.68 -23.44 24.09
N GLY A 3 8.77 -22.77 25.25
CA GLY A 3 7.60 -22.28 26.00
C GLY A 3 6.68 -21.35 25.21
N ILE A 4 5.50 -21.07 25.75
CA ILE A 4 4.42 -20.31 25.11
C ILE A 4 4.60 -18.81 25.39
N ASP A 5 4.57 -17.98 24.35
CA ASP A 5 4.69 -16.52 24.48
C ASP A 5 3.31 -15.83 24.44
N ALA A 6 3.08 -14.93 25.40
CA ALA A 6 1.84 -14.17 25.56
C ALA A 6 2.17 -12.76 26.08
N ARG A 7 1.39 -11.76 25.68
CA ARG A 7 1.66 -10.34 26.02
C ARG A 7 1.59 -10.13 27.53
N ASN A 8 0.62 -10.76 28.18
CA ASN A 8 0.38 -10.68 29.61
C ASN A 8 1.19 -11.68 30.45
N LYS A 9 2.17 -12.41 29.88
CA LYS A 9 2.95 -13.44 30.61
C LYS A 9 3.63 -12.93 31.89
N HIS A 10 3.99 -11.65 31.92
CA HIS A 10 4.62 -10.99 33.06
C HIS A 10 3.68 -10.75 34.24
N LEU A 11 2.37 -10.89 34.02
CA LEU A 11 1.31 -10.78 35.03
C LEU A 11 0.92 -12.15 35.62
N LEU A 12 1.42 -13.24 35.04
CA LEU A 12 1.11 -14.60 35.49
C LEU A 12 1.99 -14.99 36.67
N ASP A 13 1.46 -15.85 37.54
CA ASP A 13 2.22 -16.43 38.65
C ASP A 13 3.48 -17.15 38.13
N LEU A 14 4.61 -16.94 38.81
CA LEU A 14 5.90 -17.54 38.49
C LEU A 14 5.83 -19.08 38.40
N LYS A 15 4.87 -19.73 39.07
CA LYS A 15 4.66 -21.18 38.96
C LYS A 15 4.31 -21.65 37.54
N TYR A 16 3.82 -20.75 36.68
CA TYR A 16 3.48 -21.02 35.28
C TYR A 16 4.60 -20.64 34.30
N ILE A 17 5.69 -20.05 34.79
CA ILE A 17 6.80 -19.56 33.97
C ILE A 17 7.94 -20.57 33.99
N CYS A 18 8.46 -20.89 32.82
CA CYS A 18 9.59 -21.78 32.64
C CYS A 18 10.87 -21.12 33.13
N SER A 19 11.58 -21.79 34.04
CA SER A 19 12.83 -21.26 34.59
C SER A 19 13.99 -21.20 33.58
N ALA A 20 13.85 -21.83 32.41
CA ALA A 20 14.90 -21.91 31.40
C ALA A 20 14.69 -20.93 30.24
N CYS A 21 13.46 -20.84 29.71
CA CYS A 21 13.16 -19.95 28.57
C CYS A 21 12.41 -18.67 28.96
N LEU A 22 11.98 -18.54 30.23
CA LEU A 22 11.23 -17.39 30.76
C LEU A 22 9.90 -17.12 30.02
N LEU A 23 9.36 -18.14 29.37
CA LEU A 23 8.05 -18.16 28.73
C LEU A 23 7.09 -19.03 29.54
N ILE A 24 5.79 -18.97 29.21
CA ILE A 24 4.78 -19.82 29.84
C ILE A 24 5.12 -21.29 29.58
N LEU A 25 4.99 -22.15 30.59
CA LEU A 25 5.39 -23.56 30.51
C LEU A 25 4.64 -24.28 29.36
N ARG A 26 5.41 -25.03 28.56
CA ARG A 26 4.89 -26.01 27.60
C ARG A 26 5.32 -27.39 28.05
N ASP A 27 4.37 -28.29 28.28
CA ASP A 27 4.60 -29.61 28.85
C ASP A 27 5.47 -29.53 30.12
N PRO A 28 4.92 -28.98 31.22
CA PRO A 28 5.68 -28.66 32.42
C PRO A 28 6.27 -29.91 33.06
N VAL A 29 7.56 -29.83 33.37
CA VAL A 29 8.28 -30.76 34.23
C VAL A 29 8.66 -30.06 35.52
N GLN A 30 8.67 -30.78 36.62
CA GLN A 30 9.11 -30.31 37.92
C GLN A 30 10.28 -31.16 38.42
N PHE A 31 11.31 -30.50 38.95
CA PHE A 31 12.39 -31.17 39.67
C PHE A 31 11.97 -31.42 41.11
N SER A 32 11.95 -32.67 41.57
CA SER A 32 11.55 -32.97 42.95
C SER A 32 12.53 -32.43 43.99
N THR A 33 13.79 -32.23 43.61
CA THR A 33 14.88 -31.78 44.49
C THR A 33 14.75 -30.31 44.87
N CYS A 34 14.35 -29.43 43.93
CA CYS A 34 14.30 -27.98 44.14
C CYS A 34 12.95 -27.34 43.82
N GLY A 35 11.97 -28.09 43.30
CA GLY A 35 10.62 -27.63 43.02
C GLY A 35 10.46 -26.74 41.77
N HIS A 36 11.56 -26.31 41.14
CA HIS A 36 11.54 -25.48 39.93
C HIS A 36 10.97 -26.22 38.72
N ARG A 37 10.35 -25.46 37.81
CA ARG A 37 9.64 -25.98 36.65
C ARG A 37 10.25 -25.52 35.34
N GLN A 38 10.24 -26.42 34.36
CA GLN A 38 10.74 -26.16 33.01
C GLN A 38 9.80 -26.74 31.95
N CYS A 39 9.94 -26.30 30.70
CA CYS A 39 9.32 -27.00 29.59
C CYS A 39 10.09 -28.30 29.36
N GLN A 40 9.40 -29.40 29.05
CA GLN A 40 10.05 -30.67 28.72
C GLN A 40 11.12 -30.53 27.63
N THR A 41 10.85 -29.70 26.63
CA THR A 41 11.78 -29.40 25.53
C THR A 41 12.99 -28.57 25.93
N CYS A 42 12.92 -27.81 27.03
CA CYS A 42 14.07 -27.09 27.57
C CYS A 42 15.04 -28.04 28.29
N LEU A 43 14.62 -29.27 28.62
CA LEU A 43 15.48 -30.33 29.16
C LEU A 43 16.20 -31.14 28.07
N ASN A 44 15.56 -31.37 26.92
CA ASN A 44 16.00 -32.33 25.90
C ASN A 44 17.31 -31.99 25.16
N ALA A 45 18.14 -31.08 25.67
CA ALA A 45 19.41 -30.68 25.08
C ALA A 45 20.65 -31.38 25.70
N GLU A 46 20.49 -32.19 26.76
CA GLU A 46 21.63 -32.75 27.50
C GLU A 46 21.44 -34.28 27.71
N GLN A 47 22.24 -35.11 27.03
CA GLN A 47 22.35 -36.57 27.24
C GLN A 47 23.26 -36.87 28.45
N GLU A 48 23.04 -36.21 29.58
CA GLU A 48 23.83 -36.43 30.82
C GLU A 48 23.00 -37.16 31.89
N VAL A 49 23.67 -37.97 32.71
CA VAL A 49 23.08 -38.72 33.85
C VAL A 49 22.54 -37.76 34.93
N THR A 50 23.10 -36.55 35.01
CA THR A 50 22.78 -35.49 35.98
C THR A 50 22.57 -34.17 35.25
N ILE A 51 21.46 -33.48 35.50
CA ILE A 51 21.12 -32.18 34.89
C ILE A 51 21.26 -31.08 35.94
N LYS A 52 21.87 -29.94 35.60
CA LYS A 52 21.92 -28.78 36.51
C LYS A 52 20.71 -27.88 36.36
N CYS A 53 20.00 -27.63 37.47
CA CYS A 53 18.89 -26.68 37.47
C CYS A 53 19.38 -25.27 37.13
N ARG A 54 18.89 -24.67 36.05
CA ARG A 54 19.34 -23.33 35.62
C ARG A 54 18.99 -22.18 36.58
N GLN A 55 18.07 -22.40 37.51
CA GLN A 55 17.62 -21.38 38.46
C GLN A 55 18.41 -21.42 39.77
N CYS A 56 18.60 -22.60 40.37
CA CYS A 56 19.27 -22.76 41.66
C CYS A 56 20.59 -23.52 41.60
N GLN A 57 21.00 -23.98 40.41
CA GLN A 57 22.24 -24.72 40.13
C GLN A 57 22.36 -26.09 40.83
N SER A 58 21.30 -26.55 41.49
CA SER A 58 21.25 -27.90 42.07
C SER A 58 21.40 -28.97 41.00
N GLU A 59 22.16 -30.02 41.32
CA GLU A 59 22.27 -31.23 40.50
C GLU A 59 21.01 -32.07 40.66
N ILE A 60 20.39 -32.42 39.53
CA ILE A 60 19.12 -33.14 39.44
C ILE A 60 19.37 -34.46 38.74
N LEU A 61 18.99 -35.56 39.38
CA LEU A 61 19.04 -36.89 38.75
C LEU A 61 17.87 -37.07 37.79
N GLN A 62 18.06 -37.85 36.72
CA GLN A 62 16.99 -38.10 35.75
C GLN A 62 15.70 -38.66 36.39
N VAL A 63 15.83 -39.46 37.47
CA VAL A 63 14.70 -40.02 38.24
C VAL A 63 13.93 -38.99 39.07
N GLU A 64 14.50 -37.80 39.29
CA GLU A 64 13.91 -36.70 40.06
C GLU A 64 13.09 -35.73 39.18
N ILE A 65 13.04 -35.98 37.87
CA ILE A 65 12.29 -35.20 36.90
C ILE A 65 10.90 -35.81 36.75
N ARG A 66 9.86 -35.05 37.09
CA ARG A 66 8.46 -35.51 36.99
C ARG A 66 7.65 -34.59 36.08
N LEU A 67 6.82 -35.18 35.22
CA LEU A 67 5.80 -34.43 34.49
C LEU A 67 4.81 -33.83 35.48
N ASP A 68 4.67 -32.51 35.48
CA ASP A 68 3.75 -31.80 36.38
C ASP A 68 2.35 -31.72 35.75
N ARG A 69 1.63 -32.84 35.81
CA ARG A 69 0.25 -32.95 35.30
C ARG A 69 -0.71 -32.01 36.01
N GLY A 70 -0.43 -31.68 37.28
CA GLY A 70 -1.23 -30.74 38.08
C GLY A 70 -1.18 -29.35 37.46
N ILE A 71 0.03 -28.81 37.28
CA ILE A 71 0.23 -27.52 36.61
C ILE A 71 -0.26 -27.56 35.17
N LYS A 72 0.01 -28.64 34.41
CA LYS A 72 -0.48 -28.75 33.02
C LYS A 72 -2.01 -28.62 32.92
N ASN A 73 -2.76 -29.17 33.89
CA ASN A 73 -4.21 -29.06 33.91
C ASN A 73 -4.68 -27.69 34.42
N ASP A 74 -4.05 -27.16 35.46
CA ASP A 74 -4.34 -25.84 36.03
C ASP A 74 -4.15 -24.71 34.98
N MET A 75 -3.14 -24.85 34.14
CA MET A 75 -2.80 -23.86 33.11
C MET A 75 -3.84 -23.69 32.00
N LYS A 76 -4.74 -24.66 31.79
CA LYS A 76 -5.67 -24.65 30.64
C LYS A 76 -6.56 -23.42 30.61
N LEU A 77 -7.01 -22.95 31.77
CA LEU A 77 -7.91 -21.81 31.92
C LEU A 77 -7.17 -20.49 32.20
N LEU A 78 -5.84 -20.46 32.06
CA LEU A 78 -5.10 -19.22 32.27
C LEU A 78 -5.52 -18.17 31.24
N PRO A 79 -5.82 -16.93 31.67
CA PRO A 79 -6.13 -15.84 30.76
C PRO A 79 -4.87 -15.43 30.00
N ILE A 80 -4.95 -15.42 28.67
CA ILE A 80 -3.86 -15.15 27.75
C ILE A 80 -4.25 -14.05 26.77
N ASP A 81 -3.35 -13.08 26.66
CA ASP A 81 -3.42 -12.01 25.66
C ASP A 81 -2.47 -12.34 24.51
N CYS A 82 -3.01 -12.39 23.30
CA CYS A 82 -2.20 -12.67 22.11
C CYS A 82 -1.13 -11.60 21.92
N CYS A 83 0.10 -12.02 21.59
CA CYS A 83 1.18 -11.08 21.29
C CYS A 83 0.91 -10.29 19.99
N PHE A 84 0.18 -10.88 19.04
CA PHE A 84 0.11 -10.45 17.64
C PHE A 84 -1.20 -9.75 17.27
N CYS A 85 -2.23 -9.79 18.11
CA CYS A 85 -3.48 -9.05 17.90
C CYS A 85 -4.16 -8.64 19.22
N TYR A 86 -5.44 -8.26 19.15
CA TYR A 86 -6.27 -7.89 20.30
C TYR A 86 -7.03 -9.07 20.90
N TRP A 87 -6.78 -10.30 20.44
CA TRP A 87 -7.42 -11.48 21.00
C TRP A 87 -7.00 -11.70 22.45
N THR A 88 -8.00 -11.98 23.28
CA THR A 88 -7.86 -12.37 24.68
C THR A 88 -8.73 -13.61 24.88
N GLY A 89 -8.23 -14.58 25.64
CA GLY A 89 -8.92 -15.84 25.85
C GLY A 89 -8.20 -16.71 26.87
N VAL A 90 -8.45 -18.01 26.84
CA VAL A 90 -7.76 -18.98 27.72
C VAL A 90 -6.65 -19.71 26.99
N LEU A 91 -5.62 -20.17 27.72
CA LEU A 91 -4.47 -20.89 27.16
C LEU A 91 -4.89 -22.11 26.32
N ASN A 92 -5.96 -22.80 26.70
CA ASN A 92 -6.46 -23.98 25.99
C ASN A 92 -6.85 -23.68 24.53
N ASP A 93 -7.35 -22.49 24.25
CA ASP A 93 -7.84 -22.09 22.92
C ASP A 93 -6.77 -21.29 22.15
N TYR A 94 -5.68 -20.92 22.84
CA TYR A 94 -4.67 -20.03 22.28
C TYR A 94 -3.95 -20.64 21.08
N GLN A 95 -3.68 -21.95 21.09
CA GLN A 95 -3.02 -22.62 19.97
C GLN A 95 -3.90 -22.58 18.70
N GLU A 96 -5.20 -22.86 18.85
CA GLU A 96 -6.15 -22.81 17.73
C GLU A 96 -6.29 -21.38 17.18
N HIS A 97 -6.32 -20.37 18.06
CA HIS A 97 -6.29 -18.97 17.66
C HIS A 97 -5.03 -18.62 16.84
N LEU A 98 -3.84 -19.03 17.30
CA LEU A 98 -2.59 -18.74 16.59
C LEU A 98 -2.56 -19.41 15.21
N ASP A 99 -3.07 -20.63 15.09
CA ASP A 99 -3.10 -21.35 13.82
C ASP A 99 -4.12 -20.77 12.82
N GLN A 100 -5.27 -20.27 13.30
CA GLN A 100 -6.29 -19.65 12.46
C GLN A 100 -5.94 -18.21 12.02
N PHE A 101 -5.38 -17.39 12.91
CA PHE A 101 -5.27 -15.94 12.70
C PHE A 101 -3.82 -15.43 12.58
N HIS A 102 -2.82 -16.24 12.94
CA HIS A 102 -1.41 -15.85 12.97
C HIS A 102 -0.50 -16.81 12.19
N SER A 103 -1.03 -17.38 11.12
CA SER A 103 -0.34 -18.29 10.21
C SER A 103 0.74 -17.62 9.35
N ASN A 104 0.99 -16.30 9.44
CA ASN A 104 2.06 -15.62 8.68
C ASN A 104 2.92 -14.74 9.60
N CYS A 105 3.89 -15.35 10.29
CA CYS A 105 4.81 -14.65 11.20
C CYS A 105 6.18 -14.40 10.53
N LYS A 106 6.82 -13.26 10.84
CA LYS A 106 8.13 -12.87 10.29
C LYS A 106 9.16 -12.73 11.41
N CYS A 107 10.34 -13.35 11.26
CA CYS A 107 11.45 -13.24 12.21
C CYS A 107 12.06 -11.84 12.25
N ASP A 108 12.09 -11.22 13.43
CA ASP A 108 12.68 -9.88 13.66
C ASP A 108 14.21 -9.84 13.43
N TYR A 109 14.88 -11.00 13.39
CA TYR A 109 16.35 -11.09 13.30
C TYR A 109 16.84 -11.46 11.89
N CYS A 110 16.13 -12.33 11.17
CA CYS A 110 16.59 -12.84 9.86
C CYS A 110 15.55 -12.69 8.74
N ASP A 111 14.43 -12.02 9.02
CA ASP A 111 13.33 -11.74 8.10
C ASP A 111 12.62 -12.98 7.49
N LYS A 112 12.98 -14.20 7.89
CA LYS A 112 12.35 -15.44 7.42
C LYS A 112 10.88 -15.52 7.85
N GLN A 113 10.02 -15.94 6.93
CA GLN A 113 8.58 -16.12 7.15
C GLN A 113 8.27 -17.54 7.63
N PHE A 114 7.25 -17.65 8.47
CA PHE A 114 6.80 -18.88 9.08
C PHE A 114 5.28 -18.99 8.95
N ASN A 115 4.84 -20.19 8.55
CA ASN A 115 3.44 -20.54 8.37
C ASN A 115 2.72 -20.95 9.67
N SER A 116 3.43 -20.97 10.79
CA SER A 116 2.90 -21.25 12.13
C SER A 116 3.71 -20.51 13.18
N VAL A 117 3.03 -20.04 14.22
CA VAL A 117 3.66 -19.40 15.39
C VAL A 117 4.59 -20.36 16.14
N ASN A 118 4.31 -21.67 16.09
CA ASN A 118 5.15 -22.67 16.74
C ASN A 118 6.52 -22.81 16.07
N THR A 119 6.55 -22.93 14.74
CA THR A 119 7.80 -23.01 13.97
C THR A 119 8.56 -21.68 14.01
N PHE A 120 7.83 -20.56 14.05
CA PHE A 120 8.40 -19.24 14.31
C PHE A 120 9.11 -19.16 15.67
N ASN A 121 8.47 -19.62 16.75
CA ASN A 121 9.03 -19.56 18.09
C ASN A 121 10.22 -20.51 18.27
N GLU A 122 10.15 -21.72 17.71
CA GLU A 122 11.31 -22.64 17.64
C GLU A 122 12.48 -22.00 16.92
N HIS A 123 12.22 -21.39 15.76
CA HIS A 123 13.24 -20.66 15.04
C HIS A 123 13.82 -19.51 15.87
N LYS A 124 12.97 -18.61 16.39
CA LYS A 124 13.39 -17.43 17.16
C LYS A 124 14.21 -17.83 18.37
N VAL A 125 13.88 -18.93 19.04
CA VAL A 125 14.61 -19.34 20.25
C VAL A 125 15.86 -20.17 19.91
N SER A 126 15.75 -21.28 19.20
CA SER A 126 16.85 -22.27 19.09
C SER A 126 17.61 -22.25 17.77
N GLU A 127 17.03 -21.75 16.68
CA GLU A 127 17.58 -22.00 15.34
C GLU A 127 18.02 -20.75 14.58
N CYS A 128 17.54 -19.56 14.97
CA CYS A 128 17.80 -18.34 14.22
C CYS A 128 19.30 -18.02 14.17
N PRO A 129 19.93 -17.98 12.98
CA PRO A 129 21.35 -17.70 12.85
C PRO A 129 21.67 -16.24 13.14
N GLN A 130 20.70 -15.32 13.01
CA GLN A 130 20.90 -13.90 13.26
C GLN A 130 20.59 -13.48 14.71
N ARG A 131 20.17 -14.42 15.57
CA ARG A 131 19.91 -14.13 16.99
C ARG A 131 21.23 -13.91 17.74
N ILE A 132 21.21 -12.92 18.63
CA ILE A 132 22.29 -12.66 19.59
C ILE A 132 22.19 -13.66 20.76
N VAL A 133 23.28 -14.38 21.03
CA VAL A 133 23.45 -15.39 22.08
C VAL A 133 24.73 -15.15 22.88
N ASP A 134 24.79 -15.72 24.09
CA ASP A 134 25.99 -15.71 24.94
C ASP A 134 27.06 -16.67 24.38
N CYS A 135 28.32 -16.26 24.49
CA CYS A 135 29.47 -17.10 24.13
C CYS A 135 29.64 -18.29 25.11
N ILE A 136 30.03 -19.47 24.59
CA ILE A 136 30.38 -20.64 25.42
C ILE A 136 31.57 -20.32 26.34
N LEU A 137 32.49 -19.45 25.91
CA LEU A 137 33.64 -18.99 26.71
C LEU A 137 33.33 -17.79 27.63
N LYS A 138 32.05 -17.43 27.83
CA LYS A 138 31.66 -16.34 28.76
C LYS A 138 32.21 -16.54 30.16
N LYS A 139 32.26 -17.79 30.63
CA LYS A 139 32.86 -18.16 31.93
C LYS A 139 34.38 -17.95 32.02
N PHE A 140 35.05 -17.79 30.88
CA PHE A 140 36.50 -17.61 30.77
C PHE A 140 36.89 -16.19 30.28
N GLY A 141 35.93 -15.24 30.27
CA GLY A 141 36.18 -13.82 30.05
C GLY A 141 35.64 -13.23 28.75
N CYS A 142 34.92 -13.98 27.92
CA CYS A 142 34.29 -13.44 26.70
C CYS A 142 32.90 -12.85 27.00
N ASN A 143 32.83 -11.54 27.23
CA ASN A 143 31.59 -10.85 27.63
C ASN A 143 30.82 -10.20 26.46
N GLU A 144 31.26 -10.38 25.22
CA GLU A 144 30.60 -9.74 24.07
C GLU A 144 29.42 -10.57 23.54
N PRO A 145 28.28 -9.93 23.23
CA PRO A 145 27.13 -10.59 22.59
C PRO A 145 27.48 -11.06 21.17
N ILE A 146 27.11 -12.31 20.81
CA ILE A 146 27.49 -12.93 19.53
C ILE A 146 26.26 -13.30 18.71
N VAL A 147 26.30 -13.05 17.40
CA VAL A 147 25.31 -13.56 16.44
C VAL A 147 25.53 -15.06 16.21
N ARG A 148 24.52 -15.90 16.45
CA ARG A 148 24.62 -17.37 16.45
C ARG A 148 25.31 -17.97 15.21
N GLY A 149 25.00 -17.46 14.01
CA GLY A 149 25.58 -17.92 12.75
C GLY A 149 27.05 -17.58 12.57
N LYS A 150 27.62 -16.71 13.42
CA LYS A 150 29.04 -16.31 13.43
C LYS A 150 29.83 -16.92 14.59
N LEU A 151 29.27 -17.94 15.26
CA LEU A 151 29.96 -18.62 16.38
C LEU A 151 31.29 -19.24 15.91
N THR A 152 31.31 -19.87 14.74
CA THR A 152 32.52 -20.46 14.12
C THR A 152 33.60 -19.43 13.83
N ASP A 153 33.24 -18.29 13.25
CA ASP A 153 34.18 -17.23 12.86
C ASP A 153 34.86 -16.58 14.08
N ARG A 154 34.17 -16.55 15.22
CA ARG A 154 34.64 -15.91 16.45
C ARG A 154 35.70 -16.74 17.19
N TYR A 155 35.69 -18.08 17.07
CA TYR A 155 36.73 -18.94 17.66
C TYR A 155 38.15 -18.65 17.14
N LEU A 156 38.25 -17.97 15.99
CA LEU A 156 39.51 -17.57 15.36
C LEU A 156 40.02 -16.18 15.81
N THR A 157 39.28 -15.45 16.65
CA THR A 157 39.70 -14.13 17.14
C THR A 157 40.79 -14.24 18.22
N GLU A 158 41.72 -13.28 18.29
CA GLU A 158 42.81 -13.26 19.29
C GLU A 158 42.30 -13.40 20.73
N GLN A 159 41.15 -12.81 21.07
CA GLN A 159 40.53 -12.97 22.40
C GLN A 159 40.10 -14.40 22.69
N HIS A 160 39.52 -15.11 21.71
CA HIS A 160 39.12 -16.51 21.87
C HIS A 160 40.32 -17.45 21.88
N GLN A 161 41.30 -17.21 21.01
CA GLN A 161 42.58 -17.92 21.03
C GLN A 161 43.28 -17.71 22.37
N TYR A 162 43.28 -16.50 22.93
CA TYR A 162 43.84 -16.22 24.25
C TYR A 162 43.07 -16.90 25.39
N ALA A 163 41.74 -16.95 25.33
CA ALA A 163 40.91 -17.68 26.29
C ALA A 163 41.16 -19.20 26.23
N ILE A 164 41.25 -19.76 25.01
CA ILE A 164 41.63 -21.17 24.77
C ILE A 164 43.06 -21.42 25.26
N ILE A 165 44.01 -20.54 24.95
CA ILE A 165 45.40 -20.63 25.43
C ILE A 165 45.45 -20.50 26.95
N LYS A 166 44.58 -19.74 27.63
CA LYS A 166 44.52 -19.74 29.10
C LYS A 166 44.09 -21.09 29.68
N VAL A 167 43.26 -21.84 28.95
CA VAL A 167 42.87 -23.22 29.31
C VAL A 167 44.01 -24.22 28.98
N VAL A 168 44.71 -24.02 27.86
CA VAL A 168 45.73 -24.95 27.33
C VAL A 168 47.15 -24.68 27.90
N ARG A 169 47.49 -23.45 28.27
CA ARG A 169 48.82 -23.03 28.76
C ARG A 169 49.25 -23.73 30.06
N PRO A 170 48.37 -23.95 31.07
CA PRO A 170 48.73 -24.75 32.24
C PRO A 170 49.05 -26.21 31.90
N ILE A 171 48.53 -26.70 30.77
CA ILE A 171 48.75 -28.07 30.25
C ILE A 171 50.08 -28.11 29.51
N LEU A 172 50.38 -27.09 28.69
CA LEU A 172 51.65 -26.97 27.96
C LEU A 172 52.85 -26.67 28.86
N SER A 173 52.70 -25.87 29.92
CA SER A 173 53.81 -25.58 30.84
C SER A 173 54.29 -26.83 31.59
N LYS A 174 53.36 -27.75 31.91
CA LYS A 174 53.71 -29.06 32.49
C LYS A 174 54.45 -29.99 31.53
N LEU A 175 54.31 -29.76 30.22
CA LEU A 175 55.01 -30.53 29.17
C LEU A 175 56.38 -29.93 28.82
N GLN A 176 56.56 -28.61 29.00
CA GLN A 176 57.80 -27.89 28.65
C GLN A 176 58.85 -27.86 29.76
N ASP A 177 58.48 -27.96 31.04
CA ASP A 177 59.45 -28.08 32.16
C ASP A 177 60.27 -29.38 32.10
N ARG A 178 59.96 -30.29 31.17
CA ARG A 178 60.72 -31.52 30.89
C ARG A 178 61.83 -31.36 29.84
N GLN A 179 62.02 -30.16 29.25
CA GLN A 179 62.81 -30.02 28.02
C GLN A 179 63.86 -28.91 28.02
N MET A 180 64.48 -28.59 29.17
CA MET A 180 65.71 -27.78 29.21
C MET A 180 66.72 -28.36 30.21
N ASP A 181 67.54 -29.32 29.76
CA ASP A 181 68.92 -29.52 30.23
C ASP A 181 69.58 -30.67 29.43
N VAL A 182 70.07 -30.39 28.21
CA VAL A 182 71.07 -31.25 27.56
C VAL A 182 71.97 -30.42 26.64
N ASP A 183 73.07 -29.93 27.20
CA ASP A 183 74.33 -29.78 26.46
C ASP A 183 75.38 -30.40 27.40
N HIS A 184 75.74 -31.67 27.20
CA HIS A 184 76.99 -32.37 27.56
C HIS A 184 76.87 -33.88 27.23
N PRO A 185 77.94 -34.58 26.77
CA PRO A 185 77.89 -35.97 26.32
C PRO A 185 77.98 -36.99 27.47
N PRO A 186 77.63 -38.27 27.23
CA PRO A 186 77.17 -39.17 28.28
C PRO A 186 78.33 -39.88 29.01
N THR A 187 78.21 -39.97 30.33
CA THR A 187 78.76 -41.11 31.08
C THR A 187 77.61 -41.78 31.83
N THR A 188 77.28 -42.98 31.36
CA THR A 188 76.64 -44.12 32.03
C THR A 188 75.90 -43.88 33.36
N THR A 189 74.56 -43.96 33.32
CA THR A 189 73.75 -44.84 34.19
C THR A 189 72.36 -44.99 33.58
N ALA A 190 71.96 -46.24 33.34
CA ALA A 190 70.60 -46.58 32.93
C ALA A 190 69.65 -46.42 34.12
N GLU A 191 68.71 -45.48 34.02
CA GLU A 191 67.49 -45.50 34.83
C GLU A 191 66.34 -46.03 33.98
N VAL A 192 65.68 -47.06 34.51
CA VAL A 192 64.49 -47.68 33.94
C VAL A 192 63.34 -46.66 34.02
N PRO A 193 62.57 -46.42 32.94
CA PRO A 193 61.41 -45.54 33.02
C PRO A 193 60.39 -46.13 33.99
N THR A 194 60.01 -45.37 35.01
CA THR A 194 58.96 -45.77 35.97
C THR A 194 57.65 -46.04 35.23
N THR A 195 56.91 -47.08 35.65
CA THR A 195 55.63 -47.55 35.06
C THR A 195 54.60 -46.45 34.75
N ALA A 196 54.58 -45.35 35.52
CA ALA A 196 53.70 -44.20 35.30
C ALA A 196 53.98 -43.39 34.01
N GLN A 197 55.22 -43.37 33.51
CA GLN A 197 55.61 -42.60 32.31
C GLN A 197 55.26 -43.34 31.00
N SER A 198 55.22 -44.67 31.01
CA SER A 198 54.73 -45.45 29.88
C SER A 198 53.20 -45.45 29.80
N GLU A 199 52.50 -45.36 30.93
CA GLU A 199 51.04 -45.21 30.98
C GLU A 199 50.59 -43.88 30.37
N GLU A 200 51.23 -42.75 30.70
CA GLU A 200 50.91 -41.44 30.10
C GLU A 200 51.09 -41.40 28.57
N LEU A 201 52.15 -42.04 28.04
CA LEU A 201 52.39 -42.14 26.59
C LEU A 201 51.34 -43.01 25.88
N TYR A 202 50.90 -44.09 26.52
CA TYR A 202 49.80 -44.91 26.04
C TYR A 202 48.47 -44.16 26.07
N GLU A 203 48.21 -43.37 27.11
CA GLU A 203 47.02 -42.51 27.22
C GLU A 203 46.97 -41.49 26.07
N MET A 204 48.10 -40.83 25.76
CA MET A 204 48.20 -39.89 24.63
C MET A 204 47.99 -40.54 23.27
N LEU A 205 48.56 -41.73 23.06
CA LEU A 205 48.35 -42.52 21.83
C LEU A 205 46.88 -42.91 21.68
N ASN A 206 46.20 -43.28 22.77
CA ASN A 206 44.77 -43.58 22.78
C ASN A 206 43.90 -42.35 22.48
N ILE A 207 44.25 -41.17 23.01
CA ILE A 207 43.54 -39.92 22.72
C ILE A 207 43.70 -39.53 21.24
N LEU A 208 44.91 -39.63 20.68
CA LEU A 208 45.16 -39.35 19.27
C LEU A 208 44.44 -40.35 18.36
N ALA A 209 44.45 -41.64 18.71
CA ALA A 209 43.71 -42.66 17.98
C ALA A 209 42.20 -42.38 17.99
N GLY A 210 41.62 -42.02 19.14
CA GLY A 210 40.21 -41.63 19.25
C GLY A 210 39.87 -40.34 18.50
N SER A 211 40.79 -39.38 18.45
CA SER A 211 40.62 -38.14 17.67
C SER A 211 40.61 -38.41 16.16
N ILE A 212 41.48 -39.31 15.68
CA ILE A 212 41.54 -39.75 14.29
C ILE A 212 40.26 -40.53 13.92
N GLU A 213 39.78 -41.40 14.81
CA GLU A 213 38.54 -42.14 14.60
C GLU A 213 37.32 -41.20 14.53
N THR A 214 37.28 -40.18 15.40
CA THR A 214 36.24 -39.15 15.39
C THR A 214 36.26 -38.36 14.08
N LEU A 215 37.43 -37.91 13.63
CA LEU A 215 37.58 -37.21 12.35
C LEU A 215 37.17 -38.08 11.15
N ASN A 216 37.46 -39.37 11.20
CA ASN A 216 37.06 -40.32 10.17
C ASN A 216 35.53 -40.51 10.13
N ASN A 217 34.88 -40.59 11.29
CA ASN A 217 33.43 -40.66 11.41
C ASN A 217 32.75 -39.37 10.92
N ASP A 218 33.30 -38.21 11.27
CA ASP A 218 32.83 -36.91 10.78
C ASP A 218 32.97 -36.79 9.25
N GLY A 219 34.10 -37.25 8.70
CA GLY A 219 34.33 -37.30 7.25
C GLY A 219 33.30 -38.17 6.51
N GLN A 220 32.94 -39.32 7.07
CA GLN A 220 31.89 -40.18 6.52
C GLN A 220 30.50 -39.53 6.62
N CYS A 221 30.20 -38.87 7.74
CA CYS A 221 28.94 -38.16 7.94
C CYS A 221 28.77 -37.05 6.88
N LEU A 222 29.80 -36.22 6.70
CA LEU A 222 29.83 -35.17 5.68
C LEU A 222 29.67 -35.71 4.26
N SER A 223 30.31 -36.85 3.95
CA SER A 223 30.15 -37.51 2.65
C SER A 223 28.71 -37.96 2.40
N ASN A 224 28.04 -38.51 3.41
CA ASN A 224 26.65 -38.94 3.31
C ASN A 224 25.69 -37.75 3.16
N GLU A 225 25.92 -36.66 3.91
CA GLU A 225 25.15 -35.42 3.78
C GLU A 225 25.32 -34.78 2.39
N SER A 226 26.55 -34.77 1.86
CA SER A 226 26.84 -34.29 0.50
C SER A 226 26.06 -35.08 -0.55
N LEU A 227 26.04 -36.42 -0.44
CA LEU A 227 25.30 -37.27 -1.35
C LEU A 227 23.77 -37.04 -1.26
N GLN A 228 23.24 -36.88 -0.05
CA GLN A 228 21.83 -36.54 0.15
C GLN A 228 21.48 -35.17 -0.45
N MET A 229 22.35 -34.17 -0.32
CA MET A 229 22.16 -32.86 -0.96
C MET A 229 22.15 -32.97 -2.49
N GLN A 230 23.03 -33.78 -3.07
CA GLN A 230 23.07 -34.03 -4.51
C GLN A 230 21.76 -34.62 -5.06
N ILE A 231 21.04 -35.40 -4.27
CA ILE A 231 19.73 -35.97 -4.66
C ILE A 231 18.59 -34.96 -4.47
N LYS A 232 18.67 -34.08 -3.45
CA LYS A 232 17.66 -33.05 -3.18
C LYS A 232 17.73 -31.85 -4.12
N ILE A 233 18.91 -31.50 -4.63
CA ILE A 233 19.08 -30.33 -5.51
C ILE A 233 18.21 -30.43 -6.78
N PRO A 234 18.20 -31.55 -7.54
CA PRO A 234 17.38 -31.67 -8.74
C PRO A 234 15.87 -31.53 -8.49
N THR A 235 15.37 -32.10 -7.39
CA THR A 235 13.94 -32.02 -7.03
C THR A 235 13.53 -30.59 -6.67
N LEU A 236 14.36 -29.89 -5.90
CA LEU A 236 14.15 -28.48 -5.59
C LEU A 236 14.21 -27.59 -6.84
N ILE A 237 15.10 -27.88 -7.80
CA ILE A 237 15.17 -27.16 -9.08
C ILE A 237 13.87 -27.34 -9.87
N GLU A 238 13.31 -28.54 -9.89
CA GLU A 238 12.04 -28.82 -10.56
C GLU A 238 10.86 -28.08 -9.89
N GLU A 239 10.79 -28.09 -8.56
CA GLU A 239 9.78 -27.37 -7.79
C GLU A 239 9.86 -25.85 -8.03
N VAL A 240 11.06 -25.28 -7.98
CA VAL A 240 11.29 -23.86 -8.29
C VAL A 240 10.87 -23.53 -9.73
N SER A 241 11.12 -24.43 -10.67
CA SER A 241 10.72 -24.24 -12.08
C SER A 241 9.19 -24.23 -12.23
N LYS A 242 8.48 -25.11 -11.51
CA LYS A 242 7.00 -25.13 -11.48
C LYS A 242 6.43 -23.86 -10.86
N ILE A 243 6.99 -23.42 -9.73
CA ILE A 243 6.59 -22.16 -9.08
C ILE A 243 6.82 -20.98 -10.01
N LYS A 244 7.95 -20.95 -10.72
CA LYS A 244 8.26 -19.88 -11.68
C LYS A 244 7.22 -19.79 -12.79
N LEU A 245 6.86 -20.91 -13.41
CA LEU A 245 5.82 -20.95 -14.44
C LEU A 245 4.46 -20.50 -13.90
N SER A 246 4.07 -20.96 -12.71
CA SER A 246 2.82 -20.54 -12.07
C SER A 246 2.78 -19.04 -11.73
N VAL A 247 3.92 -18.47 -11.33
CA VAL A 247 4.06 -17.02 -11.10
C VAL A 247 3.97 -16.24 -12.42
N GLU A 248 4.59 -16.72 -13.49
CA GLU A 248 4.50 -16.11 -14.82
C GLU A 248 3.04 -16.12 -15.33
N GLU A 249 2.34 -17.24 -15.22
CA GLU A 249 0.91 -17.35 -15.56
C GLU A 249 0.06 -16.39 -14.71
N SER A 250 0.29 -16.37 -13.39
CA SER A 250 -0.44 -15.47 -12.48
C SER A 250 -0.21 -14.00 -12.81
N ASN A 251 1.01 -13.62 -13.19
CA ASN A 251 1.35 -12.25 -13.59
C ASN A 251 0.63 -11.85 -14.88
N THR A 252 0.60 -12.72 -15.89
CA THR A 252 -0.13 -12.43 -17.14
C THR A 252 -1.64 -12.29 -16.90
N PHE A 253 -2.21 -13.09 -16.00
CA PHE A 253 -3.60 -12.93 -15.57
C PHE A 253 -3.84 -11.59 -14.86
N LEU A 254 -2.96 -11.20 -13.94
CA LEU A 254 -3.02 -9.92 -13.23
C LEU A 254 -2.94 -8.72 -14.18
N GLU A 255 -2.10 -8.79 -15.21
CA GLU A 255 -2.04 -7.76 -16.26
C GLU A 255 -3.36 -7.63 -17.01
N GLY A 256 -3.99 -8.75 -17.38
CA GLY A 256 -5.32 -8.76 -18.00
C GLY A 256 -6.38 -8.15 -17.09
N VAL A 257 -6.37 -8.45 -15.79
CA VAL A 257 -7.29 -7.86 -14.80
C VAL A 257 -7.07 -6.35 -14.66
N LYS A 258 -5.82 -5.88 -14.63
CA LYS A 258 -5.50 -4.44 -14.59
C LYS A 258 -6.04 -3.71 -15.80
N TYR A 259 -5.78 -4.24 -17.00
CA TYR A 259 -6.29 -3.67 -18.25
C TYR A 259 -7.82 -3.57 -18.26
N ASN A 260 -8.51 -4.63 -17.83
CA ASN A 260 -9.97 -4.59 -17.69
C ASN A 260 -10.43 -3.54 -16.66
N GLY A 261 -9.70 -3.40 -15.55
CA GLY A 261 -9.95 -2.36 -14.55
C GLY A 261 -9.82 -0.95 -15.11
N ASP A 262 -8.82 -0.70 -15.96
CA ASP A 262 -8.62 0.60 -16.62
C ASP A 262 -9.78 0.93 -17.57
N ILE A 263 -10.25 -0.03 -18.37
CA ILE A 263 -11.42 0.14 -19.23
C ILE A 263 -12.67 0.46 -18.40
N LEU A 264 -12.93 -0.32 -17.34
CA LEU A 264 -14.06 -0.11 -16.44
C LEU A 264 -14.02 1.28 -15.80
N ASN A 265 -12.85 1.74 -15.36
CA ASN A 265 -12.67 3.09 -14.81
C ASN A 265 -12.94 4.18 -15.85
N GLN A 266 -12.51 3.97 -17.09
CA GLN A 266 -12.78 4.90 -18.19
C GLN A 266 -14.27 4.97 -18.51
N GLU A 267 -14.97 3.84 -18.57
CA GLU A 267 -16.42 3.79 -18.78
C GLU A 267 -17.19 4.44 -17.62
N LEU A 268 -16.76 4.20 -16.38
CA LEU A 268 -17.35 4.79 -15.18
C LEU A 268 -17.20 6.31 -15.20
N THR A 269 -16.01 6.81 -15.57
CA THR A 269 -15.78 8.25 -15.75
C THR A 269 -16.70 8.83 -16.83
N SER A 270 -16.83 8.15 -17.98
CA SER A 270 -17.73 8.59 -19.05
C SER A 270 -19.20 8.61 -18.62
N LEU A 271 -19.64 7.63 -17.83
CA LEU A 271 -21.00 7.58 -17.29
C LEU A 271 -21.24 8.70 -16.27
N GLN A 272 -20.26 8.99 -15.41
CA GLN A 272 -20.34 10.11 -14.47
C GLN A 272 -20.47 11.45 -15.21
N GLU A 273 -19.71 11.65 -16.28
CA GLU A 273 -19.84 12.85 -17.13
C GLU A 273 -21.24 12.95 -17.73
N LYS A 274 -21.77 11.86 -18.30
CA LYS A 274 -23.15 11.82 -18.84
C LYS A 274 -24.19 12.09 -17.77
N LEU A 275 -24.01 11.58 -16.55
CA LEU A 275 -24.93 11.84 -15.44
C LEU A 275 -24.89 13.31 -15.02
N ASN A 276 -23.70 13.91 -14.94
CA ASN A 276 -23.56 15.35 -14.65
C ASN A 276 -24.20 16.20 -15.75
N ASP A 277 -24.06 15.82 -17.02
CA ASP A 277 -24.74 16.49 -18.14
C ASP A 277 -26.27 16.44 -17.97
N LEU A 278 -26.81 15.28 -17.54
CA LEU A 278 -28.25 15.09 -17.32
C LEU A 278 -28.83 15.93 -16.18
N GLN A 279 -28.04 16.22 -15.14
CA GLN A 279 -28.49 17.02 -13.99
C GLN A 279 -28.84 18.48 -14.35
N HIS A 280 -28.31 18.98 -15.47
CA HIS A 280 -28.43 20.38 -15.86
C HIS A 280 -29.20 20.58 -17.18
N VAL A 281 -29.88 19.54 -17.67
CA VAL A 281 -30.65 19.63 -18.91
C VAL A 281 -31.85 20.56 -18.74
N SER A 282 -31.96 21.51 -19.66
CA SER A 282 -33.13 22.38 -19.79
C SER A 282 -33.95 22.01 -21.03
N TYR A 283 -35.26 22.25 -20.95
CA TYR A 283 -36.26 21.97 -21.97
C TYR A 283 -37.09 23.20 -22.35
N ASP A 284 -36.60 24.42 -22.10
CA ASP A 284 -37.31 25.65 -22.41
C ASP A 284 -36.57 26.55 -23.43
N GLY A 285 -35.52 26.01 -24.03
CA GLY A 285 -34.66 26.76 -24.94
C GLY A 285 -33.60 27.63 -24.25
N THR A 286 -33.48 27.56 -22.92
CA THR A 286 -32.48 28.30 -22.16
C THR A 286 -31.51 27.37 -21.46
N PHE A 287 -30.24 27.73 -21.37
CA PHE A 287 -29.23 26.95 -20.65
C PHE A 287 -28.20 27.87 -20.02
N VAL A 288 -27.84 27.62 -18.75
CA VAL A 288 -26.77 28.33 -18.06
C VAL A 288 -25.57 27.39 -17.94
N TRP A 289 -24.53 27.69 -18.70
CA TRP A 289 -23.29 26.94 -18.70
C TRP A 289 -22.35 27.47 -17.63
N LYS A 290 -22.14 26.69 -16.56
CA LYS A 290 -21.07 26.91 -15.60
C LYS A 290 -19.77 26.30 -16.12
N ILE A 291 -18.76 27.13 -16.33
CA ILE A 291 -17.43 26.72 -16.78
C ILE A 291 -16.51 26.82 -15.56
N THR A 292 -16.18 25.69 -14.96
CA THR A 292 -15.19 25.58 -13.86
C THR A 292 -13.78 25.36 -14.41
N ASN A 293 -12.77 25.46 -13.54
CA ASN A 293 -11.36 25.23 -13.89
C ASN A 293 -10.94 26.14 -15.05
N PHE A 294 -11.37 27.40 -15.00
CA PHE A 294 -11.22 28.33 -16.11
C PHE A 294 -9.74 28.55 -16.46
N LYS A 295 -8.88 28.72 -15.45
CA LYS A 295 -7.43 28.91 -15.62
C LYS A 295 -6.79 27.76 -16.39
N GLU A 296 -7.08 26.52 -16.00
CA GLU A 296 -6.57 25.32 -16.67
C GLU A 296 -7.05 25.25 -18.13
N LYS A 297 -8.36 25.42 -18.36
CA LYS A 297 -8.92 25.43 -19.72
C LYS A 297 -8.37 26.55 -20.58
N MET A 298 -8.03 27.70 -19.98
CA MET A 298 -7.39 28.81 -20.68
C MET A 298 -5.96 28.45 -21.08
N ILE A 299 -5.18 27.84 -20.20
CA ILE A 299 -3.83 27.33 -20.50
C ILE A 299 -3.88 26.31 -21.64
N ASP A 300 -4.88 25.42 -21.62
CA ASP A 300 -5.05 24.40 -22.65
C ASP A 300 -5.42 24.98 -24.00
N ALA A 301 -6.25 26.02 -24.01
CA ALA A 301 -6.58 26.77 -25.22
C ALA A 301 -5.40 27.60 -25.75
N GLN A 302 -4.55 28.12 -24.87
CA GLN A 302 -3.35 28.88 -25.23
C GLN A 302 -2.22 27.99 -25.75
N SER A 303 -2.04 26.82 -25.14
CA SER A 303 -1.08 25.79 -25.56
C SER A 303 -1.57 24.94 -26.74
N GLU A 304 -2.79 25.19 -27.22
CA GLU A 304 -3.43 24.48 -28.34
C GLU A 304 -3.69 22.98 -28.09
N ARG A 305 -3.53 22.51 -26.84
CA ARG A 305 -3.86 21.15 -26.41
C ARG A 305 -5.35 20.86 -26.55
N GLN A 306 -6.18 21.83 -26.18
CA GLN A 306 -7.63 21.78 -26.36
C GLN A 306 -8.14 23.17 -26.76
N THR A 307 -8.37 23.37 -28.06
CA THR A 307 -8.72 24.68 -28.62
C THR A 307 -10.16 25.12 -28.34
N SER A 308 -11.05 24.18 -28.06
CA SER A 308 -12.46 24.45 -27.78
C SER A 308 -13.06 23.47 -26.78
N ILE A 309 -14.05 23.94 -26.03
CA ILE A 309 -14.88 23.13 -25.13
C ILE A 309 -16.35 23.20 -25.58
N TYR A 310 -17.14 22.19 -25.18
CA TYR A 310 -18.57 22.12 -25.48
C TYR A 310 -19.39 22.20 -24.20
N SER A 311 -20.57 22.81 -24.30
CA SER A 311 -21.56 22.73 -23.25
C SER A 311 -22.25 21.36 -23.27
N PRO A 312 -22.85 20.94 -22.14
CA PRO A 312 -23.89 19.91 -22.15
C PRO A 312 -25.01 20.27 -23.13
N PRO A 313 -25.73 19.27 -23.66
CA PRO A 313 -26.88 19.49 -24.53
C PRO A 313 -28.07 20.05 -23.76
N PHE A 314 -28.83 20.93 -24.41
CA PHE A 314 -30.11 21.46 -23.92
C PHE A 314 -31.15 21.44 -25.05
N TYR A 315 -32.41 21.61 -24.68
CA TYR A 315 -33.53 21.38 -25.58
C TYR A 315 -34.50 22.56 -25.62
N SER A 316 -35.20 22.72 -26.74
CA SER A 316 -36.26 23.72 -26.86
C SER A 316 -37.56 23.31 -26.15
N SER A 317 -37.79 22.00 -26.04
CA SER A 317 -38.91 21.33 -25.36
C SER A 317 -38.55 19.85 -25.19
N PRO A 318 -39.29 19.07 -24.38
CA PRO A 318 -39.04 17.63 -24.24
C PRO A 318 -38.99 16.86 -25.56
N ASN A 319 -39.69 17.33 -26.59
CA ASN A 319 -39.76 16.73 -27.93
C ASN A 319 -39.20 17.68 -29.02
N GLY A 320 -38.36 18.64 -28.62
CA GLY A 320 -37.92 19.75 -29.45
C GLY A 320 -36.54 19.56 -30.07
N TYR A 321 -35.94 20.68 -30.49
CA TYR A 321 -34.56 20.71 -30.99
C TYR A 321 -33.57 20.34 -29.89
N ARG A 322 -32.53 19.59 -30.26
CA ARG A 322 -31.36 19.32 -29.41
C ARG A 322 -30.23 20.26 -29.80
N MET A 323 -29.65 20.96 -28.84
CA MET A 323 -28.73 22.08 -29.07
C MET A 323 -27.59 22.06 -28.05
N ARG A 324 -26.47 22.68 -28.39
CA ARG A 324 -25.38 22.97 -27.44
C ARG A 324 -24.57 24.19 -27.87
N ALA A 325 -23.63 24.64 -27.03
CA ALA A 325 -22.64 25.63 -27.41
C ALA A 325 -21.24 25.03 -27.56
N ARG A 326 -20.42 25.73 -28.35
CA ARG A 326 -18.99 25.50 -28.48
C ARG A 326 -18.26 26.81 -28.17
N LEU A 327 -17.33 26.76 -27.22
CA LEU A 327 -16.57 27.92 -26.78
C LEU A 327 -15.10 27.73 -27.11
N TYR A 328 -14.50 28.76 -27.71
CA TYR A 328 -13.06 28.88 -27.90
C TYR A 328 -12.56 29.98 -26.98
N LEU A 329 -11.98 29.57 -25.85
CA LEU A 329 -11.48 30.49 -24.84
C LEU A 329 -10.43 31.43 -25.42
N ASN A 330 -9.50 30.90 -26.23
CA ASN A 330 -8.45 31.67 -26.90
C ASN A 330 -8.81 32.11 -28.33
N GLY A 331 -10.10 32.11 -28.67
CA GLY A 331 -10.62 32.55 -29.96
C GLY A 331 -10.44 31.58 -31.14
N ASP A 332 -11.24 31.78 -32.18
CA ASP A 332 -11.25 31.00 -33.41
C ASP A 332 -11.14 31.89 -34.66
N GLY A 333 -10.56 31.33 -35.74
CA GLY A 333 -10.41 32.02 -37.02
C GLY A 333 -9.73 33.39 -36.90
N ASN A 334 -10.37 34.43 -37.44
CA ASN A 334 -9.86 35.81 -37.43
C ASN A 334 -9.94 36.51 -36.05
N ALA A 335 -10.51 35.84 -35.04
CA ALA A 335 -10.61 36.33 -33.67
C ALA A 335 -9.61 35.63 -32.71
N ARG A 336 -8.87 34.64 -33.22
CA ARG A 336 -7.86 33.88 -32.47
C ARG A 336 -6.89 34.82 -31.74
N ARG A 337 -6.61 34.50 -30.46
CA ARG A 337 -5.73 35.25 -29.54
C ARG A 337 -6.12 36.71 -29.29
N THR A 338 -7.28 37.17 -29.74
CA THR A 338 -7.76 38.55 -29.50
C THR A 338 -9.10 38.57 -28.77
N HIS A 339 -9.99 37.64 -29.08
CA HIS A 339 -11.31 37.53 -28.48
C HIS A 339 -11.61 36.09 -28.12
N MET A 340 -12.45 35.90 -27.12
CA MET A 340 -13.19 34.67 -26.90
C MET A 340 -14.25 34.53 -27.99
N SER A 341 -14.37 33.34 -28.58
CA SER A 341 -15.35 33.05 -29.63
C SER A 341 -16.41 32.06 -29.13
N LEU A 342 -17.68 32.36 -29.35
CA LEU A 342 -18.80 31.55 -28.86
C LEU A 342 -19.75 31.19 -30.00
N PHE A 343 -20.02 29.89 -30.12
CA PHE A 343 -20.81 29.34 -31.21
C PHE A 343 -21.96 28.47 -30.70
N PHE A 344 -23.06 28.50 -31.43
CA PHE A 344 -24.20 27.62 -31.28
C PHE A 344 -24.02 26.40 -32.19
N VAL A 345 -24.48 25.25 -31.71
CA VAL A 345 -24.43 23.98 -32.42
C VAL A 345 -25.82 23.34 -32.36
N LEU A 346 -26.40 23.13 -33.54
CA LEU A 346 -27.60 22.31 -33.69
C LEU A 346 -27.21 20.84 -33.78
N MET A 347 -27.80 20.00 -32.94
CA MET A 347 -27.51 18.57 -32.84
C MET A 347 -28.67 17.75 -33.38
N ARG A 348 -28.38 16.52 -33.82
CA ARG A 348 -29.40 15.56 -34.21
C ARG A 348 -30.26 15.19 -33.00
N GLY A 349 -31.55 15.47 -33.09
CA GLY A 349 -32.56 15.11 -32.12
C GLY A 349 -33.28 13.81 -32.49
N LEU A 350 -33.88 13.16 -31.50
CA LEU A 350 -34.74 11.98 -31.71
C LEU A 350 -36.02 12.35 -32.46
N ASN A 351 -36.50 13.59 -32.27
CA ASN A 351 -37.75 14.11 -32.78
C ASN A 351 -37.56 15.05 -33.99
N ASP A 352 -36.40 14.99 -34.66
CA ASP A 352 -36.08 15.86 -35.81
C ASP A 352 -37.10 15.74 -36.97
N SER A 353 -37.84 14.62 -37.04
CA SER A 353 -38.89 14.42 -38.05
C SER A 353 -40.15 15.25 -37.83
N ILE A 354 -40.39 15.76 -36.61
CA ILE A 354 -41.62 16.49 -36.26
C ILE A 354 -41.37 17.99 -35.99
N VAL A 355 -40.12 18.44 -35.94
CA VAL A 355 -39.75 19.85 -35.77
C VAL A 355 -39.43 20.50 -37.11
N LYS A 356 -39.62 21.82 -37.20
CA LYS A 356 -39.45 22.59 -38.44
C LYS A 356 -37.97 22.78 -38.80
N PHE A 357 -37.60 22.63 -40.06
CA PHE A 357 -36.29 23.04 -40.58
C PHE A 357 -36.44 23.92 -41.83
N PRO A 358 -35.47 24.80 -42.13
CA PRO A 358 -34.26 25.08 -41.35
C PRO A 358 -34.56 25.80 -40.02
N PHE A 359 -33.67 25.63 -39.03
CA PHE A 359 -33.75 26.31 -37.75
C PHE A 359 -33.59 27.83 -37.97
N ASN A 360 -34.58 28.61 -37.55
CA ASN A 360 -34.64 30.06 -37.82
C ASN A 360 -35.05 30.88 -36.58
N TYR A 361 -34.67 30.41 -35.39
CA TYR A 361 -34.94 31.12 -34.14
C TYR A 361 -33.70 31.90 -33.71
N LYS A 362 -33.91 33.13 -33.23
CA LYS A 362 -32.82 34.00 -32.81
C LYS A 362 -32.11 33.39 -31.60
N VAL A 363 -30.78 33.33 -31.66
CA VAL A 363 -29.93 32.81 -30.59
C VAL A 363 -29.28 33.99 -29.87
N ILE A 364 -29.36 33.97 -28.54
CA ILE A 364 -28.84 35.01 -27.67
C ILE A 364 -27.82 34.38 -26.72
N PHE A 365 -26.65 35.01 -26.63
CA PHE A 365 -25.62 34.68 -25.67
C PHE A 365 -25.51 35.79 -24.64
N CYS A 366 -25.29 35.39 -23.40
CA CYS A 366 -25.08 36.29 -22.28
C CYS A 366 -23.89 35.79 -21.45
N LEU A 367 -22.82 36.57 -21.39
CA LEU A 367 -21.74 36.37 -20.43
C LEU A 367 -22.08 37.11 -19.15
N TYR A 368 -22.19 36.36 -18.05
CA TYR A 368 -22.60 36.92 -16.78
C TYR A 368 -21.48 37.73 -16.12
N ASP A 369 -21.86 38.94 -15.75
CA ASP A 369 -21.17 39.74 -14.74
C ASP A 369 -21.53 39.20 -13.36
N GLN A 370 -20.52 38.79 -12.60
CA GLN A 370 -20.62 38.18 -11.27
C GLN A 370 -20.48 39.22 -10.14
N THR A 371 -20.57 40.51 -10.44
CA THR A 371 -20.61 41.59 -9.45
C THR A 371 -22.04 42.10 -9.24
N PRO A 372 -22.29 42.94 -8.21
CA PRO A 372 -23.60 43.54 -7.97
C PRO A 372 -24.11 44.43 -9.11
N GLU A 373 -23.22 44.96 -9.95
CA GLU A 373 -23.56 45.85 -11.07
C GLU A 373 -24.27 45.14 -12.22
N LYS A 374 -24.14 43.82 -12.33
CA LYS A 374 -24.85 42.98 -13.32
C LYS A 374 -24.74 43.49 -14.76
N ARG A 375 -23.57 44.01 -15.16
CA ARG A 375 -23.30 44.51 -16.52
C ARG A 375 -22.96 43.36 -17.47
N HIS A 376 -23.96 42.52 -17.70
CA HIS A 376 -23.84 41.35 -18.57
C HIS A 376 -23.48 41.74 -20.00
N ILE A 377 -22.63 40.95 -20.65
CA ILE A 377 -22.34 41.12 -22.08
C ILE A 377 -23.31 40.26 -22.86
N ILE A 378 -24.12 40.91 -23.70
CA ILE A 378 -25.23 40.29 -24.42
C ILE A 378 -24.99 40.49 -25.90
N ASP A 379 -24.96 39.39 -26.65
CA ASP A 379 -24.93 39.44 -28.10
C ASP A 379 -25.85 38.38 -28.69
N SER A 380 -26.34 38.59 -29.90
CA SER A 380 -27.31 37.71 -30.53
C SER A 380 -27.18 37.71 -32.04
N PHE A 381 -27.52 36.58 -32.64
CA PHE A 381 -27.59 36.45 -34.10
C PHE A 381 -28.90 35.77 -34.51
N ARG A 382 -29.35 36.06 -35.74
CA ARG A 382 -30.40 35.27 -36.39
C ARG A 382 -29.73 34.27 -37.33
N PRO A 383 -30.10 32.97 -37.28
CA PRO A 383 -29.59 31.96 -38.19
C PRO A 383 -29.73 32.36 -39.67
N ASP A 384 -28.70 32.10 -40.46
CA ASP A 384 -28.82 32.14 -41.92
C ASP A 384 -29.42 30.82 -42.40
N ILE A 385 -30.68 30.85 -42.84
CA ILE A 385 -31.42 29.67 -43.31
C ILE A 385 -30.80 28.99 -44.53
N LYS A 386 -29.87 29.64 -45.24
CA LYS A 386 -29.12 29.04 -46.35
C LYS A 386 -27.89 28.26 -45.87
N SER A 387 -27.43 28.49 -44.64
CA SER A 387 -26.27 27.82 -44.08
C SER A 387 -26.58 26.37 -43.71
N ASN A 388 -25.59 25.49 -43.94
CA ASN A 388 -25.62 24.10 -43.52
C ASN A 388 -25.66 23.93 -41.99
N SER A 389 -25.26 24.96 -41.22
CA SER A 389 -25.31 24.96 -39.75
C SER A 389 -26.72 24.78 -39.20
N PHE A 390 -27.75 25.19 -39.94
CA PHE A 390 -29.13 25.26 -39.47
C PHE A 390 -30.11 24.38 -40.25
N GLN A 391 -29.59 23.57 -41.19
CA GLN A 391 -30.40 22.54 -41.84
C GLN A 391 -30.68 21.38 -40.89
N ARG A 392 -31.60 20.50 -41.27
CA ARG A 392 -31.85 19.25 -40.55
C ARG A 392 -30.54 18.45 -40.40
N PRO A 393 -30.10 18.13 -39.17
CA PRO A 393 -28.86 17.40 -38.95
C PRO A 393 -28.83 16.04 -39.65
N ARG A 394 -27.71 15.75 -40.31
CA ARG A 394 -27.42 14.44 -40.94
C ARG A 394 -26.42 13.62 -40.12
N SER A 395 -25.48 14.31 -39.48
CA SER A 395 -24.54 13.81 -38.48
C SER A 395 -25.03 14.12 -37.06
N ASP A 396 -24.31 13.67 -36.03
CA ASP A 396 -24.65 14.00 -34.62
C ASP A 396 -24.71 15.52 -34.37
N MET A 397 -23.89 16.29 -35.08
CA MET A 397 -23.82 17.74 -34.97
C MET A 397 -23.67 18.40 -36.34
N ASN A 398 -24.28 19.57 -36.48
CA ASN A 398 -23.99 20.48 -37.59
C ASN A 398 -22.72 21.31 -37.33
N ILE A 399 -22.27 22.01 -38.36
CA ILE A 399 -21.18 23.00 -38.27
C ILE A 399 -21.62 24.12 -37.31
N ALA A 400 -20.77 24.44 -36.34
CA ALA A 400 -21.02 25.49 -35.37
C ALA A 400 -21.16 26.87 -36.05
N SER A 401 -22.05 27.73 -35.55
CA SER A 401 -22.26 29.08 -36.06
C SER A 401 -22.56 30.04 -34.91
N GLY A 402 -22.05 31.27 -34.96
CA GLY A 402 -22.10 32.19 -33.84
C GLY A 402 -21.19 33.38 -34.03
N ILE A 403 -20.52 33.80 -32.95
CA ILE A 403 -19.91 35.12 -32.83
C ILE A 403 -18.40 34.95 -32.58
N PRO A 404 -17.55 35.09 -33.63
CA PRO A 404 -16.10 34.95 -33.48
C PRO A 404 -15.50 35.96 -32.49
N LYS A 405 -15.94 37.22 -32.53
CA LYS A 405 -15.44 38.29 -31.66
C LYS A 405 -16.42 38.58 -30.52
N PHE A 406 -16.78 37.55 -29.75
CA PHE A 406 -17.82 37.67 -28.72
C PHE A 406 -17.37 38.51 -27.53
N PHE A 407 -16.16 38.28 -27.00
CA PHE A 407 -15.65 39.05 -25.86
C PHE A 407 -14.14 39.28 -25.92
N PRO A 408 -13.62 40.51 -25.71
CA PRO A 408 -12.18 40.78 -25.81
C PRO A 408 -11.36 40.03 -24.74
N LEU A 409 -10.30 39.35 -25.15
CA LEU A 409 -9.44 38.60 -24.22
C LEU A 409 -8.75 39.50 -23.20
N LEU A 410 -8.40 40.73 -23.60
CA LEU A 410 -7.77 41.71 -22.72
C LEU A 410 -8.62 42.00 -21.49
N MET A 411 -9.96 41.92 -21.59
CA MET A 411 -10.84 42.12 -20.43
C MET A 411 -10.88 40.92 -19.50
N ILE A 412 -10.70 39.70 -20.00
CA ILE A 412 -10.58 38.48 -19.17
C ILE A 412 -9.23 38.45 -18.45
N GLN A 413 -8.17 38.90 -19.12
CA GLN A 413 -6.80 38.87 -18.58
C GLN A 413 -6.55 39.90 -17.48
N GLN A 414 -7.43 40.90 -17.35
CA GLN A 414 -7.37 41.86 -16.26
C GLN A 414 -7.60 41.16 -14.91
N GLU A 415 -6.75 41.51 -13.94
CA GLU A 415 -6.91 41.06 -12.57
C GLU A 415 -8.22 41.61 -11.99
N GLY A 416 -8.99 40.76 -11.31
CA GLY A 416 -10.29 41.14 -10.76
C GLY A 416 -11.39 41.35 -11.80
N ASN A 417 -11.27 40.82 -13.01
CA ASN A 417 -12.33 40.92 -14.01
C ASN A 417 -13.67 40.39 -13.48
N PRO A 418 -14.79 41.04 -13.80
CA PRO A 418 -16.10 40.71 -13.21
C PRO A 418 -16.72 39.41 -13.76
N TYR A 419 -16.18 38.87 -14.86
CA TYR A 419 -16.76 37.75 -15.59
C TYR A 419 -16.21 36.38 -15.16
N VAL A 420 -15.01 36.35 -14.54
CA VAL A 420 -14.38 35.15 -13.98
C VAL A 420 -14.13 35.36 -12.49
N ARG A 421 -14.86 34.62 -11.66
CA ARG A 421 -14.71 34.62 -10.20
C ARG A 421 -14.63 33.20 -9.68
N ASP A 422 -13.80 33.00 -8.66
CA ASP A 422 -13.57 31.68 -8.04
C ASP A 422 -13.19 30.59 -9.06
N ASP A 423 -12.41 30.98 -10.08
CA ASP A 423 -12.02 30.14 -11.22
C ASP A 423 -13.21 29.59 -12.03
N THR A 424 -14.32 30.35 -12.05
CA THR A 424 -15.55 30.01 -12.76
C THR A 424 -16.07 31.15 -13.63
N MET A 425 -16.65 30.78 -14.77
CA MET A 425 -17.35 31.66 -15.71
C MET A 425 -18.76 31.11 -15.95
N PHE A 426 -19.73 32.00 -16.18
CA PHE A 426 -21.11 31.61 -16.53
C PHE A 426 -21.53 32.22 -17.86
N ILE A 427 -21.99 31.36 -18.78
CA ILE A 427 -22.55 31.76 -20.07
C ILE A 427 -23.98 31.26 -20.16
N LYS A 428 -24.95 32.16 -20.34
CA LYS A 428 -26.33 31.80 -20.66
C LYS A 428 -26.55 31.81 -22.16
N ILE A 429 -27.18 30.74 -22.64
CA ILE A 429 -27.62 30.58 -24.02
C ILE A 429 -29.14 30.58 -23.99
N MET A 430 -29.76 31.35 -24.87
CA MET A 430 -31.22 31.41 -25.00
C MET A 430 -31.61 31.36 -26.46
N VAL A 431 -32.58 30.53 -26.78
CA VAL A 431 -33.25 30.53 -28.08
C VAL A 431 -34.60 31.22 -27.93
N ASP A 432 -34.77 32.28 -28.69
CA ASP A 432 -35.94 33.13 -28.65
C ASP A 432 -37.02 32.59 -29.60
N PHE A 433 -37.92 31.79 -29.02
CA PHE A 433 -39.09 31.24 -29.72
C PHE A 433 -40.27 32.22 -29.79
N GLN A 434 -40.22 33.33 -29.06
CA GLN A 434 -41.30 34.31 -28.94
C GLN A 434 -41.02 35.61 -29.71
N GLU A 435 -39.87 35.71 -30.35
CA GLU A 435 -39.39 36.90 -31.07
C GLU A 435 -39.31 38.16 -30.19
N ILE A 436 -38.78 37.98 -28.99
CA ILE A 436 -38.60 39.04 -28.02
C ILE A 436 -37.72 40.17 -28.57
N GLN A 437 -38.22 41.40 -28.40
CA GLN A 437 -37.54 42.61 -28.80
C GLN A 437 -36.16 42.73 -28.13
N LYS A 438 -35.13 43.09 -28.91
CA LYS A 438 -33.74 43.23 -28.40
C LYS A 438 -33.63 44.17 -27.19
N THR A 439 -34.49 45.18 -27.11
CA THR A 439 -34.54 46.17 -26.02
C THR A 439 -34.92 45.55 -24.65
N LEU A 440 -35.58 44.39 -24.64
CA LEU A 440 -35.99 43.70 -23.42
C LEU A 440 -34.94 42.71 -22.90
N LEU A 441 -33.91 42.39 -23.69
CA LEU A 441 -32.92 41.39 -23.32
C LEU A 441 -32.16 41.71 -22.02
N PRO A 442 -31.71 42.96 -21.76
CA PRO A 442 -31.05 43.28 -20.48
C PRO A 442 -31.96 43.03 -19.27
N TYR A 443 -33.26 43.31 -19.40
CA TYR A 443 -34.24 43.05 -18.35
C TYR A 443 -34.42 41.55 -18.13
N MET A 444 -34.70 40.80 -19.19
CA MET A 444 -34.87 39.34 -19.12
C MET A 444 -33.67 38.61 -18.51
N LEU A 445 -32.46 39.06 -18.83
CA LEU A 445 -31.23 38.43 -18.36
C LEU A 445 -30.87 38.81 -16.93
N SER A 446 -31.44 39.91 -16.41
CA SER A 446 -31.30 40.33 -15.01
C SER A 446 -32.44 39.82 -14.11
N LEU A 447 -33.52 39.25 -14.67
CA LEU A 447 -34.54 38.57 -13.89
C LEU A 447 -33.91 37.42 -13.09
N ASN A 448 -34.32 37.29 -11.83
CA ASN A 448 -33.85 36.24 -10.96
C ASN A 448 -34.31 34.87 -11.52
N PRO A 449 -33.36 33.96 -11.87
CA PRO A 449 -33.71 32.66 -12.45
C PRO A 449 -34.49 31.76 -11.47
N GLY A 450 -34.47 32.05 -10.17
CA GLY A 450 -35.27 31.36 -9.15
C GLY A 450 -36.75 31.77 -9.12
N LEU A 451 -37.16 32.78 -9.89
CA LEU A 451 -38.58 33.14 -9.98
C LEU A 451 -39.36 32.08 -10.78
N PRO A 452 -40.59 31.73 -10.38
CA PRO A 452 -41.43 30.86 -11.20
C PRO A 452 -41.60 31.40 -12.63
N ALA A 453 -41.64 30.51 -13.63
CA ALA A 453 -41.70 30.91 -15.04
C ALA A 453 -42.86 31.86 -15.37
N HIS A 454 -44.04 31.64 -14.77
CA HIS A 454 -45.20 32.52 -14.94
C HIS A 454 -44.96 33.93 -14.40
N VAL A 455 -44.20 34.08 -13.30
CA VAL A 455 -43.83 35.38 -12.74
C VAL A 455 -42.85 36.09 -13.66
N GLN A 456 -41.83 35.37 -14.13
CA GLN A 456 -40.88 35.93 -15.10
C GLN A 456 -41.60 36.42 -16.36
N GLN A 457 -42.55 35.65 -16.89
CA GLN A 457 -43.35 36.03 -18.05
C GLN A 457 -44.22 37.26 -17.80
N ALA A 458 -44.90 37.33 -16.65
CA ALA A 458 -45.71 38.49 -16.28
C ALA A 458 -44.84 39.77 -16.17
N MET A 459 -43.66 39.65 -15.56
CA MET A 459 -42.68 40.72 -15.44
C MET A 459 -42.17 41.20 -16.80
N ILE A 460 -41.85 40.27 -17.71
CA ILE A 460 -41.43 40.59 -19.09
C ILE A 460 -42.54 41.33 -19.83
N LYS A 461 -43.79 40.86 -19.71
CA LYS A 461 -44.94 41.49 -20.35
C LYS A 461 -45.16 42.91 -19.83
N GLN A 462 -45.11 43.11 -18.52
CA GLN A 462 -45.26 44.43 -17.90
C GLN A 462 -44.15 45.39 -18.34
N GLU A 463 -42.90 44.94 -18.41
CA GLU A 463 -41.78 45.76 -18.89
C GLU A 463 -41.92 46.10 -20.38
N ALA A 464 -42.41 45.16 -21.20
CA ALA A 464 -42.71 45.42 -22.61
C ALA A 464 -43.78 46.50 -22.76
N GLU A 465 -44.88 46.42 -22.02
CA GLU A 465 -45.96 47.41 -22.01
C GLU A 465 -45.45 48.79 -21.56
N ARG A 466 -44.66 48.84 -20.48
CA ARG A 466 -44.06 50.08 -19.97
C ARG A 466 -43.18 50.77 -21.01
N ARG A 467 -42.36 50.01 -21.76
CA ARG A 467 -41.49 50.55 -22.81
C ARG A 467 -42.24 50.99 -24.07
N ILE A 468 -43.38 50.38 -24.35
CA ILE A 468 -44.27 50.85 -25.41
C ILE A 468 -44.86 52.21 -25.01
N GLN A 469 -45.31 52.36 -23.77
CA GLN A 469 -45.86 53.63 -23.25
C GLN A 469 -44.84 54.77 -23.18
N LEU A 470 -43.55 54.45 -23.02
CA LEU A 470 -42.46 55.43 -22.98
C LEU A 470 -41.95 55.88 -24.37
N ARG A 471 -42.59 55.44 -25.46
CA ARG A 471 -42.32 55.93 -26.83
C ARG A 471 -43.53 56.69 -27.38
N PRO A 472 -43.74 57.97 -27.03
CA PRO A 472 -44.80 58.77 -27.66
C PRO A 472 -44.48 59.21 -29.10
N ASP A 473 -43.19 59.26 -29.50
CA ASP A 473 -42.77 60.05 -30.67
C ASP A 473 -42.28 59.23 -31.89
N GLU A 474 -42.65 57.95 -32.03
CA GLU A 474 -42.34 57.14 -33.24
C GLU A 474 -43.62 56.64 -33.95
N GLN A 475 -44.72 57.39 -33.82
CA GLN A 475 -45.92 57.23 -34.65
C GLN A 475 -46.23 58.53 -35.40
N GLU A 476 -45.34 58.93 -36.32
CA GLU A 476 -45.68 59.73 -37.51
C GLU A 476 -44.91 59.21 -38.73
#